data_AF-A0A6J1W8L8-F1
#
_entry.id   AF-A0A6J1W8L8-F1
#
_cell.length_a   1.000
_cell.length_b   1.000
_cell.length_c   1.000
_cell.angle_alpha   90.00
_cell.angle_beta   90.00
_cell.angle_gamma   90.00
#
_symmetry.space_group_name_H-M   'P 1'
#
loop_
_entity.id
_entity.type
_entity.pdbx_description
1 polymer ?
#
loop_
_entity_poly.entity_id
_entity_poly.type
_entity_poly.pdbx_seq_one_letter_code
_entity_poly.pdbx_strand_id
1 'polypeptide(L)'
;MNSSTAHVIRCLQQIHKVIGKANEILAGISQPSVCREVLLSTPGTAYIWGLSEIYQISKRLGDAVSARKLTSELLLQTLREVDLAWNNLLSFLVVGRSVFQTL
;
A
#
# COMPACT_ATOMS: atom_id res chain seq x y z
N MET A 1 21.02 -8.05 -14.05
CA MET A 1 19.95 -7.11 -13.63
C MET A 1 20.53 -5.70 -13.67
N ASN A 2 19.92 -4.76 -14.40
CA ASN A 2 20.45 -3.39 -14.48
C ASN A 2 20.33 -2.69 -13.10
N SER A 3 21.25 -1.76 -12.78
CA SER A 3 21.29 -1.11 -11.47
C SER A 3 19.97 -0.38 -11.16
N SER A 4 19.36 0.29 -12.13
CA SER A 4 18.10 1.03 -11.94
C SER A 4 16.92 0.14 -11.56
N THR A 5 16.75 -1.01 -12.23
CA THR A 5 15.73 -2.02 -11.93
C THR A 5 15.92 -2.59 -10.53
N ALA A 6 17.17 -2.83 -10.10
CA ALA A 6 17.46 -3.30 -8.75
C ALA A 6 17.02 -2.30 -7.67
N HIS A 7 17.25 -1.00 -7.89
CA HIS A 7 16.81 0.04 -6.96
C HIS A 7 15.28 0.15 -6.88
N VAL A 8 14.60 0.08 -8.03
CA VAL A 8 13.13 0.11 -8.07
C VAL A 8 12.54 -1.10 -7.34
N ILE A 9 13.06 -2.31 -7.57
CA ILE A 9 12.61 -3.52 -6.88
C ILE A 9 12.74 -3.37 -5.36
N ARG A 10 13.90 -2.91 -4.87
CA ARG A 10 14.10 -2.71 -3.41
C ARG A 10 13.12 -1.69 -2.84
N CYS A 11 12.87 -0.60 -3.55
CA CYS A 11 11.92 0.42 -3.12
C CYS A 11 10.50 -0.17 -3.01
N LEU A 12 10.05 -0.90 -4.04
CA LEU A 12 8.75 -1.57 -4.03
C LEU A 12 8.64 -2.63 -2.93
N GLN A 13 9.71 -3.38 -2.65
CA GLN A 13 9.73 -4.33 -1.53
C GLN A 13 9.59 -3.64 -0.16
N GLN A 14 10.20 -2.46 0.04
CA GLN A 14 9.98 -1.71 1.27
C GLN A 14 8.56 -1.15 1.36
N ILE A 15 8.01 -0.65 0.25
CA ILE A 15 6.61 -0.21 0.19
C ILE A 15 5.67 -1.38 0.54
N HIS A 16 5.87 -2.55 -0.08
CA HIS A 16 5.08 -3.75 0.18
C HIS A 16 5.18 -4.15 1.66
N LYS A 17 6.37 -4.10 2.26
CA LYS A 17 6.56 -4.39 3.69
C LYS A 17 5.76 -3.43 4.59
N VAL A 18 5.75 -2.13 4.28
CA VAL A 18 5.02 -1.14 5.07
C VAL A 18 3.50 -1.35 4.98
N ILE A 19 2.97 -1.52 3.77
CA ILE A 19 1.52 -1.75 3.57
C ILE A 19 1.11 -3.12 4.12
N GLY A 20 1.93 -4.15 3.91
CA GLY A 20 1.73 -5.48 4.48
C GLY A 20 1.67 -5.45 6.01
N LYS A 21 2.54 -4.65 6.65
CA LYS A 21 2.50 -4.48 8.10
C LYS A 21 1.21 -3.82 8.58
N ALA A 22 0.69 -2.85 7.82
CA ALA A 22 -0.61 -2.25 8.12
C ALA A 22 -1.75 -3.28 8.05
N ASN A 23 -1.75 -4.15 7.03
CA ASN A 23 -2.71 -5.25 6.92
C ASN A 23 -2.63 -6.20 8.12
N GLU A 24 -1.43 -6.60 8.54
CA GLU A 24 -1.25 -7.44 9.74
C GLU A 24 -1.83 -6.79 11.00
N ILE A 25 -1.60 -5.50 11.18
CA ILE A 25 -2.09 -4.74 12.34
C ILE A 25 -3.62 -4.72 12.33
N LEU A 26 -4.24 -4.36 11.21
CA LEU A 26 -5.70 -4.24 11.12
C LEU A 26 -6.40 -5.60 11.17
N ALA A 27 -5.83 -6.64 10.55
CA ALA A 27 -6.35 -8.01 10.63
C ALA A 27 -6.23 -8.59 12.05
N GLY A 28 -5.27 -8.11 12.85
CA GLY A 28 -5.14 -8.47 14.26
C GLY A 28 -6.21 -7.87 15.17
N ILE A 29 -7.02 -6.90 14.69
CA ILE A 29 -8.11 -6.32 15.46
C ILE A 29 -9.35 -7.21 15.30
N SER A 30 -9.60 -8.04 16.29
CA SER A 30 -10.65 -9.06 16.29
C SER A 30 -12.08 -8.50 16.34
N GLN A 31 -12.28 -7.27 16.82
CA GLN A 31 -13.60 -6.65 16.91
C GLN A 31 -13.77 -5.50 15.88
N PRO A 32 -14.70 -5.62 14.92
CA PRO A 32 -14.86 -4.60 13.86
C PRO A 32 -15.19 -3.20 14.37
N SER A 33 -15.92 -3.07 15.48
CA SER A 33 -16.21 -1.77 16.11
C SER A 33 -14.94 -1.09 16.61
N VAL A 34 -14.04 -1.85 17.25
CA VAL A 34 -12.74 -1.35 17.72
C VAL A 34 -11.86 -0.95 16.54
N CYS A 35 -11.82 -1.76 15.48
CA CYS A 35 -11.09 -1.43 14.26
C CYS A 35 -11.59 -0.10 13.65
N ARG A 36 -12.91 0.09 13.60
CA ARG A 36 -13.53 1.33 13.13
C ARG A 36 -13.14 2.53 14.00
N GLU A 37 -13.20 2.41 15.32
CA GLU A 37 -12.81 3.50 16.24
C GLU A 37 -11.34 3.87 16.08
N VAL A 38 -10.46 2.88 15.98
CA VAL A 38 -9.02 3.09 15.74
C VAL A 38 -8.80 3.83 14.42
N LEU A 39 -9.41 3.37 13.33
CA LEU A 39 -9.26 3.98 12.01
C LEU A 39 -9.78 5.42 11.94
N LEU A 40 -10.91 5.71 12.62
CA LEU A 40 -11.53 7.03 12.63
C LEU A 40 -10.92 8.00 13.66
N SER A 41 -10.00 7.53 14.51
CA SER A 41 -9.23 8.41 15.40
C SER A 41 -8.28 9.30 14.60
N THR A 42 -7.88 10.45 15.16
CA THR A 42 -6.90 11.35 14.51
C THR A 42 -5.60 10.63 14.14
N PRO A 43 -4.97 9.82 15.04
CA PRO A 43 -3.76 9.08 14.68
C PRO A 43 -4.01 8.01 13.62
N GLY A 44 -5.13 7.28 13.70
CA GLY A 44 -5.47 6.24 12.73
C GLY A 44 -5.71 6.82 11.34
N THR A 45 -6.46 7.92 11.26
CA THR A 45 -6.71 8.61 9.99
C THR A 45 -5.39 9.11 9.39
N ALA A 46 -4.53 9.78 10.18
CA ALA A 46 -3.22 10.24 9.71
C ALA A 46 -2.33 9.08 9.23
N TYR A 47 -2.37 7.94 9.92
CA TYR A 47 -1.65 6.74 9.52
C TYR A 47 -2.10 6.23 8.15
N ILE A 48 -3.42 6.14 7.91
CA ILE A 48 -3.97 5.72 6.61
C ILE A 48 -3.61 6.70 5.49
N TRP A 49 -3.64 8.00 5.73
CA TRP A 49 -3.19 8.99 4.74
C TRP A 49 -1.72 8.81 4.37
N GLY A 50 -0.83 8.60 5.36
CA GLY A 50 0.57 8.30 5.08
C GLY A 50 0.77 7.01 4.26
N LEU A 51 -0.03 5.98 4.52
CA LEU A 51 -0.01 4.76 3.70
C LEU A 51 -0.46 5.02 2.26
N SER A 52 -1.47 5.87 2.06
CA SER A 52 -1.90 6.28 0.71
C SER A 52 -0.78 7.00 -0.03
N GLU A 53 -0.10 7.94 0.60
CA GLU A 53 1.03 8.64 -0.02
C GLU A 53 2.14 7.67 -0.45
N ILE A 54 2.44 6.67 0.39
CA ILE A 54 3.39 5.59 0.09
C ILE A 54 2.90 4.75 -1.10
N TYR A 55 1.62 4.38 -1.13
CA TYR A 55 1.05 3.66 -2.27
C TYR A 55 1.13 4.48 -3.58
N GLN A 56 0.89 5.79 -3.53
CA GLN A 56 1.05 6.68 -4.69
C GLN A 56 2.51 6.77 -5.18
N ILE A 57 3.51 6.57 -4.32
CA ILE A 57 4.91 6.38 -4.76
C ILE A 57 5.02 5.10 -5.62
N SER A 58 4.39 4.00 -5.21
CA SER A 58 4.42 2.76 -5.99
C SER A 58 3.80 2.90 -7.38
N LYS A 59 2.70 3.67 -7.52
CA LYS A 59 2.07 3.93 -8.83
C LYS A 59 3.01 4.70 -9.75
N ARG A 60 3.64 5.76 -9.25
CA ARG A 60 4.64 6.55 -9.99
C ARG A 60 5.85 5.70 -10.41
N LEU A 61 6.27 4.75 -9.57
CA LEU A 61 7.32 3.78 -9.94
C LEU A 61 6.83 2.84 -11.06
N GLY A 62 5.60 2.35 -10.98
CA GLY A 62 4.98 1.54 -12.04
C GLY A 62 4.89 2.27 -13.38
N ASP A 63 4.52 3.54 -13.37
CA ASP A 63 4.48 4.39 -14.57
C ASP A 63 5.88 4.60 -15.16
N ALA A 64 6.88 4.88 -14.31
CA ALA A 64 8.27 5.01 -14.74
C ALA A 64 8.84 3.70 -15.31
N VAL A 65 8.49 2.57 -14.73
CA VAL A 65 8.83 1.22 -15.22
C VAL A 65 8.25 0.99 -16.61
N SER A 66 6.98 1.33 -16.80
CA SER A 66 6.27 1.20 -18.08
C SER A 66 6.86 2.12 -19.15
N ALA A 67 7.09 3.39 -18.83
CA ALA A 67 7.69 4.37 -19.73
C ALA A 67 9.10 3.96 -20.19
N ARG A 68 9.87 3.34 -19.30
CA ARG A 68 11.24 2.86 -19.58
C ARG A 68 11.29 1.44 -20.13
N LYS A 69 10.13 0.80 -20.36
CA LYS A 69 9.99 -0.59 -20.84
C LYS A 69 10.83 -1.58 -20.04
N LEU A 70 10.85 -1.42 -18.71
CA LEU A 70 11.59 -2.33 -17.83
C LEU A 70 10.74 -3.59 -17.59
N THR A 71 11.19 -4.74 -18.11
CA THR A 71 10.42 -6.00 -18.09
C THR A 71 11.14 -7.08 -17.29
N SER A 72 11.23 -6.90 -15.96
CA SER A 72 11.68 -7.95 -15.05
C SER A 72 10.47 -8.63 -14.42
N GLU A 73 10.45 -9.97 -14.43
CA GLU A 73 9.38 -10.75 -13.80
C GLU A 73 9.24 -10.41 -12.31
N LEU A 74 10.35 -10.38 -11.57
CA LEU A 74 10.37 -10.01 -10.16
C LEU A 74 9.82 -8.59 -9.93
N LEU A 75 10.16 -7.64 -10.80
CA LEU A 75 9.67 -6.27 -10.72
C LEU A 75 8.14 -6.21 -10.91
N LEU A 76 7.63 -6.84 -11.96
CA LEU A 76 6.19 -6.87 -12.25
C LEU A 76 5.43 -7.61 -11.15
N GLN A 77 6.00 -8.68 -10.61
CA GLN A 77 5.44 -9.41 -9.48
C GLN A 77 5.38 -8.53 -8.22
N THR A 78 6.45 -7.79 -7.90
CA THR A 78 6.47 -6.93 -6.71
C THR A 78 5.45 -5.78 -6.84
N LEU A 79 5.27 -5.21 -8.03
CA LEU A 79 4.21 -4.21 -8.28
C LEU A 79 2.81 -4.77 -7.99
N ARG A 80 2.53 -6.00 -8.46
CA ARG A 80 1.26 -6.68 -8.20
C ARG A 80 1.04 -6.96 -6.72
N GLU A 81 2.08 -7.37 -6.00
CA GLU A 81 2.02 -7.61 -4.55
C GLU A 81 1.68 -6.34 -3.77
N VAL A 82 2.26 -5.20 -4.16
CA VAL A 82 1.92 -3.90 -3.58
C VAL A 82 0.45 -3.55 -3.85
N ASP A 83 -0.02 -3.69 -5.08
CA ASP A 83 -1.43 -3.44 -5.45
C ASP A 83 -2.39 -4.36 -4.68
N LEU A 84 -2.04 -5.64 -4.52
CA LEU A 84 -2.82 -6.59 -3.74
C LEU A 84 -2.89 -6.20 -2.25
N ALA A 85 -1.74 -5.84 -1.67
CA ALA A 85 -1.68 -5.41 -0.28
C ALA A 85 -2.51 -4.13 -0.05
N TRP A 86 -2.48 -3.18 -1.00
CA TRP A 86 -3.31 -1.98 -0.93
C TRP A 86 -4.81 -2.30 -1.04
N ASN A 87 -5.21 -3.15 -1.99
CA ASN A 87 -6.62 -3.56 -2.12
C ASN A 87 -7.16 -4.26 -0.88
N ASN A 88 -6.34 -5.10 -0.24
CA ASN A 88 -6.69 -5.70 1.05
C ASN A 88 -6.89 -4.63 2.13
N LEU A 89 -6.04 -3.60 2.16
CA LEU A 89 -6.16 -2.50 3.10
C LEU A 89 -7.47 -1.71 2.90
N LEU A 90 -7.82 -1.41 1.64
CA LEU A 90 -9.07 -0.72 1.30
C LEU A 90 -10.32 -1.43 1.84
N SER A 91 -10.29 -2.76 1.94
CA SER A 91 -11.43 -3.54 2.49
C SER A 91 -11.77 -3.15 3.94
N PHE A 92 -10.78 -2.78 4.75
CA PHE A 92 -10.98 -2.27 6.11
C PHE A 92 -11.54 -0.84 6.10
N LEU A 93 -11.15 -0.02 5.12
CA LEU A 93 -11.52 1.39 5.02
C LEU A 93 -12.95 1.62 4.53
N VAL A 94 -13.59 0.60 3.93
CA VAL A 94 -15.02 0.64 3.55
C VAL A 94 -15.91 1.04 4.74
N VAL A 95 -15.51 0.67 5.97
CA VAL A 95 -16.25 0.98 7.21
C VAL A 95 -16.11 2.47 7.61
N GLY A 96 -15.09 3.16 7.09
CA GLY A 96 -14.82 4.59 7.27
C GLY A 96 -15.11 5.44 6.04
N ARG A 97 -16.03 4.99 5.16
CA ARG A 97 -16.32 5.57 3.84
C ARG A 97 -16.44 7.09 3.77
N SER A 98 -16.89 7.79 4.82
CA SER A 98 -16.96 9.26 4.81
C SER A 98 -15.60 9.97 4.89
N VAL A 99 -14.58 9.32 5.47
CA VAL A 99 -13.24 9.90 5.69
C VAL A 99 -12.26 9.48 4.60
N PHE A 100 -12.40 8.27 4.07
CA PHE A 100 -11.44 7.66 3.13
C PHE A 100 -11.95 7.59 1.68
N GLN A 101 -12.98 8.34 1.34
CA GLN A 101 -13.69 8.26 0.05
C GLN A 101 -12.83 8.60 -1.18
N THR A 102 -11.72 9.30 -0.97
CA THR A 102 -10.81 9.78 -2.02
C THR A 102 -9.53 8.95 -2.15
N LEU A 103 -9.42 7.84 -1.39
CA LEU A 103 -8.32 6.89 -1.41
C LEU A 103 -8.58 5.76 -2.41
#